data_AF-A0A150WKK3-F1
#
_entry.id   AF-A0A150WKK3-F1
#
_cell.length_a   1.000
_cell.length_b   1.000
_cell.length_c   1.000
_cell.angle_alpha   90.00
_cell.angle_beta   90.00
_cell.angle_gamma   90.00
#
_symmetry.space_group_name_H-M   'P 1'
#
loop_
_entity.id
_entity.type
_entity.pdbx_description
1 polymer ?
#
loop_
_entity_poly.entity_id
_entity_poly.type
_entity_poly.pdbx_seq_one_letter_code
_entity_poly.pdbx_strand_id
1 'polypeptide(L)'
;MRLSKRLLHILLSFTLFASSSFAFRPEELQELVLTGDLYGRSSVDFRKKARNVQFLVPEGTEGTVVETRKLSRTGSYGIKVKVTKVGGKGGKNVPKVGDETWVYFSQKDPWLTFKDRQGSEVQDPELALTSRAIQDGAGLPIEGTQALPHLPTKEEVLREQKPEKPEDPNLAKNTDPKKTEGDFCATCSSQQKTPAEKNREDLNKVGKAKVTTKPEVPDPKWSNYPTVSKYSTSKEVEASIKYGMRNKERRSKKLCYRYVKRALLGGDLVGDYLPGSKARYAVGDLKRRGFTNMLEDSRFKNLIKSPADAPKGAILVYRNTRDRNHAGHAEIKTDWGKNGGYVSDFYRSTKQPLYNRELIGVMIKESK
;
A
#
# COMPACT_ATOMS: atom_id res chain seq x y z
N MET A 1 -64.85 27.08 -61.94
CA MET A 1 -63.84 25.98 -61.95
C MET A 1 -62.49 26.44 -61.37
N ARG A 2 -62.43 26.92 -60.11
CA ARG A 2 -61.18 27.31 -59.43
C ARG A 2 -61.36 27.27 -57.90
N LEU A 3 -61.47 26.07 -57.32
CA LEU A 3 -61.56 25.94 -55.85
C LEU A 3 -61.00 24.62 -55.27
N SER A 4 -60.25 23.84 -56.04
CA SER A 4 -59.75 22.51 -55.59
C SER A 4 -58.22 22.37 -55.51
N LYS A 5 -57.44 23.46 -55.58
CA LYS A 5 -55.96 23.40 -55.55
C LYS A 5 -55.28 24.04 -54.33
N ARG A 6 -55.98 24.22 -53.20
CA ARG A 6 -55.40 24.79 -51.98
C ARG A 6 -55.68 24.01 -50.69
N LEU A 7 -56.03 22.72 -50.80
CA LEU A 7 -56.27 21.86 -49.63
C LEU A 7 -55.32 20.67 -49.50
N LEU A 8 -54.28 20.60 -50.33
CA LEU A 8 -53.33 19.48 -50.34
C LEU A 8 -51.87 19.92 -50.14
N HIS A 9 -51.65 20.93 -49.28
CA HIS A 9 -50.31 21.34 -48.82
C HIS A 9 -50.27 21.63 -47.30
N ILE A 10 -51.29 21.20 -46.54
CA ILE A 10 -51.37 21.37 -45.07
C ILE A 10 -51.47 19.99 -44.37
N LEU A 11 -50.91 18.95 -44.97
CA LEU A 11 -50.93 17.58 -44.42
C LEU A 11 -49.56 16.88 -44.48
N LEU A 12 -48.47 17.67 -44.58
CA LEU A 12 -47.11 17.15 -44.66
C LEU A 12 -46.08 18.00 -43.88
N SER A 13 -46.46 18.53 -42.72
CA SER A 13 -45.54 19.32 -41.88
C SER A 13 -45.88 19.27 -40.39
N PHE A 14 -46.28 18.11 -39.88
CA PHE A 14 -46.44 17.89 -38.43
C PHE A 14 -45.85 16.57 -37.94
N THR A 15 -44.82 16.06 -38.63
CA THR A 15 -43.78 15.21 -38.01
C THR A 15 -42.73 16.11 -37.38
N LEU A 16 -43.15 16.92 -36.41
CA LEU A 16 -42.21 17.57 -35.50
C LEU A 16 -41.61 16.46 -34.66
N PHE A 17 -40.35 16.14 -34.98
CA PHE A 17 -39.35 15.50 -34.15
C PHE A 17 -39.69 15.62 -32.66
N ALA A 18 -40.35 14.60 -32.12
CA ALA A 18 -40.10 14.18 -30.75
C ALA A 18 -38.72 13.51 -30.76
N SER A 19 -37.69 14.31 -31.01
CA SER A 19 -36.37 14.05 -30.47
C SER A 19 -36.57 14.11 -28.98
N SER A 20 -36.90 12.99 -28.36
CA SER A 20 -36.52 12.76 -26.98
C SER A 20 -35.01 12.95 -26.98
N SER A 21 -34.59 14.20 -26.72
CA SER A 21 -33.33 14.46 -26.06
C SER A 21 -33.41 13.61 -24.81
N PHE A 22 -32.97 12.35 -24.92
CA PHE A 22 -32.33 11.66 -23.83
C PHE A 22 -31.20 12.61 -23.47
N ALA A 23 -31.52 13.58 -22.61
CA ALA A 23 -30.55 14.29 -21.83
C ALA A 23 -29.81 13.15 -21.15
N PHE A 24 -28.68 12.79 -21.75
CA PHE A 24 -27.72 11.85 -21.21
C PHE A 24 -27.41 12.44 -19.85
N ARG A 25 -28.15 11.98 -18.82
CA ARG A 25 -27.90 12.41 -17.45
C ARG A 25 -26.46 11.98 -17.23
N PRO A 26 -25.53 12.91 -17.02
CA PRO A 26 -24.14 12.54 -16.87
C PRO A 26 -24.09 11.51 -15.75
N GLU A 27 -23.61 10.32 -16.12
CA GLU A 27 -23.57 9.12 -15.33
C GLU A 27 -23.09 9.49 -13.92
N GLU A 28 -23.89 9.18 -12.91
CA GLU A 28 -23.76 9.77 -11.57
C GLU A 28 -22.35 9.56 -11.00
N LEU A 29 -21.73 10.65 -10.57
CA LEU A 29 -20.37 10.68 -10.08
C LEU A 29 -20.25 9.91 -8.75
N GLN A 30 -19.23 9.05 -8.61
CA GLN A 30 -18.94 8.36 -7.35
C GLN A 30 -18.69 9.37 -6.23
N GLU A 31 -19.38 9.19 -5.11
CA GLU A 31 -19.18 9.99 -3.91
C GLU A 31 -17.94 9.49 -3.16
N LEU A 32 -17.11 10.42 -2.71
CA LEU A 32 -15.97 10.15 -1.86
C LEU A 32 -16.05 11.00 -0.60
N VAL A 33 -15.47 10.46 0.48
CA VAL A 33 -15.29 11.17 1.74
C VAL A 33 -13.80 11.19 2.05
N LEU A 34 -13.26 12.38 2.27
CA LEU A 34 -11.87 12.56 2.67
C LEU A 34 -11.70 12.25 4.15
N THR A 35 -10.79 11.33 4.48
CA THR A 35 -10.52 10.92 5.88
C THR A 35 -9.32 11.64 6.48
N GLY A 36 -8.76 12.61 5.76
CA GLY A 36 -7.69 13.46 6.29
C GLY A 36 -7.57 14.76 5.52
N ASP A 37 -6.73 15.67 6.06
CA ASP A 37 -6.45 16.95 5.43
C ASP A 37 -5.54 16.77 4.20
N LEU A 38 -6.02 17.21 3.03
CA LEU A 38 -5.31 17.07 1.76
C LEU A 38 -4.99 18.42 1.12
N TYR A 39 -3.91 18.50 0.36
CA TYR A 39 -3.63 19.69 -0.45
C TYR A 39 -4.41 19.63 -1.76
N GLY A 40 -5.41 20.50 -1.90
CA GLY A 40 -6.14 20.70 -3.14
C GLY A 40 -5.28 21.44 -4.15
N ARG A 41 -5.20 20.91 -5.37
CA ARG A 41 -4.37 21.46 -6.46
C ARG A 41 -5.19 21.82 -7.69
N SER A 42 -4.73 22.83 -8.42
CA SER A 42 -5.33 23.23 -9.71
C SER A 42 -4.98 22.28 -10.87
N SER A 43 -3.99 21.40 -10.70
CA SER A 43 -3.56 20.45 -11.74
C SER A 43 -3.04 19.14 -11.16
N VAL A 44 -2.93 18.13 -12.02
CA VAL A 44 -2.43 16.78 -11.70
C VAL A 44 -0.92 16.73 -11.39
N ASP A 45 -0.21 17.87 -11.40
CA ASP A 45 1.21 17.91 -11.07
C ASP A 45 1.43 17.91 -9.54
N PHE A 46 1.69 16.74 -8.97
CA PHE A 46 1.96 16.57 -7.54
C PHE A 46 3.44 16.70 -7.15
N ARG A 47 4.30 17.24 -8.03
CA ARG A 47 5.72 17.46 -7.68
C ARG A 47 5.84 18.51 -6.58
N LYS A 48 6.81 18.35 -5.69
CA LYS A 48 7.05 19.28 -4.56
C LYS A 48 7.31 20.72 -4.99
N LYS A 49 7.87 20.93 -6.18
CA LYS A 49 8.17 22.26 -6.75
C LYS A 49 6.99 22.88 -7.51
N ALA A 50 5.91 22.14 -7.73
CA ALA A 50 4.75 22.64 -8.45
C ALA A 50 4.03 23.71 -7.61
N ARG A 51 3.82 24.89 -8.19
CA ARG A 51 3.11 26.02 -7.57
C ARG A 51 1.62 25.97 -7.89
N ASN A 52 1.00 24.81 -7.67
CA ASN A 52 -0.40 24.54 -8.02
C ASN A 52 -1.25 24.17 -6.81
N VAL A 53 -0.74 24.27 -5.58
CA VAL A 53 -1.53 24.11 -4.36
C VAL A 53 -2.39 25.36 -4.18
N GLN A 54 -3.71 25.20 -4.16
CA GLN A 54 -4.66 26.30 -4.02
C GLN A 54 -5.13 26.45 -2.57
N PHE A 55 -5.48 25.34 -1.93
CA PHE A 55 -6.08 25.34 -0.59
C PHE A 55 -5.85 24.00 0.13
N LEU A 56 -6.17 23.98 1.43
CA LEU A 56 -6.27 22.75 2.22
C LEU A 56 -7.71 22.25 2.13
N VAL A 57 -7.89 21.01 1.73
CA VAL A 57 -9.17 20.31 1.75
C VAL A 57 -9.28 19.59 3.09
N PRO A 58 -10.18 20.05 3.99
CA PRO A 58 -10.24 19.52 5.34
C PRO A 58 -10.81 18.09 5.37
N GLU A 59 -10.43 17.33 6.40
CA GLU A 59 -11.05 16.05 6.74
C GLU A 59 -12.58 16.16 6.82
N GLY A 60 -13.27 15.13 6.33
CA GLY A 60 -14.73 15.05 6.27
C GLY A 60 -15.34 15.77 5.08
N THR A 61 -14.53 16.34 4.18
CA THR A 61 -15.04 16.89 2.91
C THR A 61 -15.59 15.76 2.05
N GLU A 62 -16.78 15.97 1.51
CA GLU A 62 -17.45 15.06 0.59
C GLU A 62 -17.41 15.67 -0.81
N GLY A 63 -17.30 14.81 -1.81
CA GLY A 63 -17.26 15.26 -3.20
C GLY A 63 -17.48 14.14 -4.18
N THR A 64 -17.57 14.52 -5.44
CA THR A 64 -17.81 13.61 -6.55
C THR A 64 -16.58 13.50 -7.43
N VAL A 65 -16.18 12.27 -7.80
CA VAL A 65 -15.03 12.04 -8.70
C VAL A 65 -15.39 12.45 -10.12
N VAL A 66 -14.67 13.47 -10.64
CA VAL A 66 -14.80 13.99 -12.00
C VAL A 66 -13.83 13.31 -12.96
N GLU A 67 -12.57 13.15 -12.54
CA GLU A 67 -11.51 12.62 -13.40
C GLU A 67 -10.50 11.87 -12.54
N THR A 68 -9.86 10.85 -13.09
CA THR A 68 -8.77 10.14 -12.44
C THR A 68 -7.61 9.94 -13.40
N ARG A 69 -6.39 10.16 -12.92
CA ARG A 69 -5.16 9.94 -13.70
C ARG A 69 -4.19 9.08 -12.92
N LYS A 70 -3.77 7.97 -13.53
CA LYS A 70 -2.67 7.15 -13.03
C LYS A 70 -1.37 7.95 -13.12
N LEU A 71 -0.64 8.03 -12.02
CA LEU A 71 0.66 8.71 -11.97
C LEU A 71 1.77 7.71 -12.31
N SER A 72 2.93 8.22 -12.75
CA SER A 72 4.09 7.38 -13.11
C SER A 72 4.65 6.55 -11.95
N ARG A 73 4.29 6.87 -10.70
CA ARG A 73 4.63 6.08 -9.52
C ARG A 73 3.59 4.97 -9.32
N THR A 74 4.06 3.73 -9.24
CA THR A 74 3.23 2.54 -9.04
C THR A 74 2.23 2.71 -7.89
N GLY A 75 0.94 2.52 -8.16
CA GLY A 75 -0.14 2.60 -7.16
C GLY A 75 -0.49 4.01 -6.68
N SER A 76 -0.14 5.05 -7.43
CA SER A 76 -0.52 6.44 -7.14
C SER A 76 -1.44 7.00 -8.22
N TYR A 77 -2.42 7.79 -7.79
CA TYR A 77 -3.42 8.40 -8.66
C TYR A 77 -3.59 9.88 -8.31
N GLY A 78 -3.84 10.71 -9.32
CA GLY A 78 -4.47 12.00 -9.14
C GLY A 78 -5.97 11.85 -9.31
N ILE A 79 -6.75 12.38 -8.38
CA ILE A 79 -8.21 12.34 -8.44
C ILE A 79 -8.71 13.77 -8.47
N LYS A 80 -9.47 14.13 -9.51
CA LYS A 80 -10.16 15.40 -9.61
C LYS A 80 -11.52 15.25 -8.94
N VAL A 81 -11.75 16.02 -7.90
CA VAL A 81 -12.94 15.97 -7.05
C VAL A 81 -13.70 17.27 -7.19
N LYS A 82 -15.00 17.20 -7.47
CA LYS A 82 -15.92 18.32 -7.34
C LYS A 82 -16.56 18.29 -5.96
N VAL A 83 -16.30 19.32 -5.16
CA VAL A 83 -16.70 19.36 -3.75
C VAL A 83 -18.22 19.52 -3.63
N THR A 84 -18.88 18.62 -2.89
CA THR A 84 -20.32 18.68 -2.61
C THR A 84 -20.60 19.21 -1.21
N LYS A 85 -19.71 18.92 -0.26
CA LYS A 85 -19.80 19.40 1.13
C LYS A 85 -18.41 19.54 1.73
N VAL A 86 -18.16 20.66 2.41
CA VAL A 86 -16.86 20.95 3.03
C VAL A 86 -16.86 20.41 4.47
N GLY A 87 -15.83 19.65 4.84
CA GLY A 87 -15.66 19.09 6.19
C GLY A 87 -14.95 20.02 7.17
N GLY A 88 -14.88 19.61 8.44
CA GLY A 88 -14.09 20.27 9.49
C GLY A 88 -14.51 21.69 9.89
N LYS A 89 -13.79 22.28 10.86
CA LYS A 89 -13.92 23.72 11.19
C LYS A 89 -13.04 24.52 10.23
N GLY A 90 -13.67 25.30 9.36
CA GLY A 90 -13.02 25.98 8.23
C GLY A 90 -11.80 26.83 8.62
N GLY A 91 -10.66 26.53 7.99
CA GLY A 91 -9.52 27.45 7.91
C GLY A 91 -9.79 28.57 6.90
N LYS A 92 -8.92 29.59 6.86
CA LYS A 92 -9.08 30.74 5.96
C LYS A 92 -9.02 30.41 4.46
N ASN A 93 -8.49 29.23 4.09
CA ASN A 93 -8.30 28.78 2.71
C ASN A 93 -8.82 27.35 2.53
N VAL A 94 -10.14 27.20 2.51
CA VAL A 94 -10.85 25.94 2.24
C VAL A 94 -11.60 26.01 0.91
N PRO A 95 -11.85 24.89 0.21
CA PRO A 95 -12.66 24.88 -0.99
C PRO A 95 -14.10 25.33 -0.70
N LYS A 96 -14.79 25.81 -1.73
CA LYS A 96 -16.24 26.05 -1.73
C LYS A 96 -16.96 24.87 -2.35
N VAL A 97 -18.23 24.69 -2.01
CA VAL A 97 -19.10 23.74 -2.70
C VAL A 97 -19.17 24.10 -4.18
N GLY A 98 -18.94 23.11 -5.04
CA GLY A 98 -18.86 23.26 -6.49
C GLY A 98 -17.44 23.40 -7.03
N ASP A 99 -16.44 23.71 -6.20
CA ASP A 99 -15.04 23.80 -6.65
C ASP A 99 -14.53 22.43 -7.10
N GLU A 100 -13.73 22.43 -8.17
CA GLU A 100 -13.02 21.25 -8.64
C GLU A 100 -11.54 21.31 -8.25
N THR A 101 -11.03 20.24 -7.65
CA THR A 101 -9.65 20.20 -7.18
C THR A 101 -9.00 18.84 -7.38
N TRP A 102 -7.71 18.83 -7.67
CA TRP A 102 -6.91 17.61 -7.73
C TRP A 102 -6.37 17.26 -6.36
N VAL A 103 -6.65 16.05 -5.89
CA VAL A 103 -6.06 15.45 -4.68
C VAL A 103 -5.19 14.25 -5.05
N TYR A 104 -4.15 14.03 -4.25
CA TYR A 104 -3.24 12.91 -4.41
C TYR A 104 -3.78 11.69 -3.66
N PHE A 105 -3.85 10.55 -4.36
CA PHE A 105 -4.20 9.28 -3.79
C PHE A 105 -3.05 8.28 -3.93
N SER A 106 -2.81 7.48 -2.89
CA SER A 106 -1.90 6.34 -2.94
C SER A 106 -2.50 5.12 -2.26
N GLN A 107 -2.46 3.97 -2.92
CA GLN A 107 -2.89 2.70 -2.35
C GLN A 107 -2.15 2.33 -1.05
N LYS A 108 -0.93 2.87 -0.87
CA LYS A 108 -0.11 2.61 0.33
C LYS A 108 -0.50 3.49 1.53
N ASP A 109 -1.32 4.52 1.31
CA ASP A 109 -1.73 5.50 2.32
C ASP A 109 -3.11 6.07 1.93
N PRO A 110 -4.20 5.30 2.13
CA PRO A 110 -5.52 5.69 1.68
C PRO A 110 -6.14 6.71 2.65
N TRP A 111 -5.88 8.00 2.43
CA TRP A 111 -6.59 9.11 3.10
C TRP A 111 -7.94 9.45 2.43
N LEU A 112 -8.48 8.50 1.67
CA LEU A 112 -9.64 8.63 0.83
C LEU A 112 -10.45 7.34 0.98
N THR A 113 -11.71 7.48 1.38
CA THR A 113 -12.67 6.39 1.38
C THR A 113 -13.68 6.63 0.26
N PHE A 114 -13.82 5.65 -0.63
CA PHE A 114 -14.80 5.68 -1.70
C PHE A 114 -16.10 5.06 -1.19
N LYS A 115 -17.23 5.71 -1.46
CA LYS A 115 -18.56 5.16 -1.16
C LYS A 115 -19.32 4.90 -2.45
N ASP A 116 -20.05 3.79 -2.47
CA ASP A 116 -21.03 3.53 -3.52
C ASP A 116 -22.35 4.30 -3.26
N ARG A 117 -23.33 4.15 -4.16
CA ARG A 117 -24.65 4.80 -4.05
C ARG A 117 -25.43 4.40 -2.79
N GLN A 118 -25.11 3.25 -2.22
CA GLN A 118 -25.74 2.70 -1.03
C GLN A 118 -24.99 3.12 0.25
N GLY A 119 -23.92 3.91 0.12
CA GLY A 119 -23.07 4.34 1.22
C GLY A 119 -22.09 3.26 1.70
N SER A 120 -21.98 2.13 0.98
CA SER A 120 -21.04 1.06 1.31
C SER A 120 -19.64 1.46 0.90
N GLU A 121 -18.66 1.11 1.74
CA GLU A 121 -17.26 1.38 1.47
C GLU A 121 -16.73 0.48 0.35
N VAL A 122 -16.22 1.09 -0.72
CA VAL A 122 -15.57 0.35 -1.81
C VAL A 122 -14.11 0.14 -1.45
N GLN A 123 -13.76 -1.10 -1.09
CA GLN A 123 -12.43 -1.44 -0.58
C GLN A 123 -11.31 -1.45 -1.64
N ASP A 124 -11.66 -1.59 -2.92
CA ASP A 124 -10.68 -1.57 -4.01
C ASP A 124 -10.81 -0.30 -4.86
N PRO A 125 -9.87 0.66 -4.70
CA PRO A 125 -9.85 1.89 -5.49
C PRO A 125 -9.65 1.61 -6.97
N GLU A 126 -8.92 0.56 -7.36
CA GLU A 126 -8.77 0.25 -8.79
C GLU A 126 -10.10 -0.21 -9.37
N LEU A 127 -10.87 -1.05 -8.68
CA LEU A 127 -12.21 -1.41 -9.12
C LEU A 127 -13.14 -0.20 -9.16
N ALA A 128 -13.11 0.68 -8.15
CA ALA A 128 -13.89 1.92 -8.15
C ALA A 128 -13.55 2.82 -9.35
N LEU A 129 -12.26 2.95 -9.67
CA LEU A 129 -11.77 3.86 -10.70
C LEU A 129 -11.80 3.25 -12.13
N THR A 130 -11.71 1.93 -12.27
CA THR A 130 -11.68 1.23 -13.59
C THR A 130 -13.05 0.75 -14.05
N SER A 131 -13.96 0.37 -13.15
CA SER A 131 -15.32 -0.05 -13.55
C SER A 131 -16.06 1.03 -14.35
N ARG A 132 -15.76 2.30 -14.08
CA ARG A 132 -16.30 3.45 -14.83
C ARG A 132 -15.56 3.73 -16.15
N ALA A 133 -14.23 3.61 -16.17
CA ALA A 133 -13.43 3.81 -17.40
C ALA A 133 -13.75 2.76 -18.48
N ILE A 134 -14.21 1.57 -18.08
CA ILE A 134 -14.65 0.50 -18.97
C ILE A 134 -16.09 0.71 -19.45
N GLN A 135 -16.95 1.36 -18.66
CA GLN A 135 -18.35 1.61 -19.01
C GLN A 135 -18.53 2.82 -19.95
N ASP A 136 -17.73 3.88 -19.80
CA ASP A 136 -17.92 5.16 -20.51
C ASP A 136 -17.34 5.19 -21.94
N GLY A 137 -16.79 4.09 -22.47
CA GLY A 137 -16.20 4.07 -23.83
C GLY A 137 -15.13 5.14 -24.08
N ALA A 138 -14.52 5.69 -23.01
CA ALA A 138 -13.61 6.82 -23.08
C ALA A 138 -12.19 6.38 -23.39
N GLY A 139 -12.01 6.04 -24.66
CA GLY A 139 -10.77 6.14 -25.40
C GLY A 139 -11.08 6.56 -26.82
N LEU A 140 -11.92 7.61 -27.02
CA LEU A 140 -12.09 8.17 -28.35
C LEU A 140 -10.78 8.84 -28.77
N PRO A 141 -10.12 8.35 -29.84
CA PRO A 141 -8.87 8.91 -30.31
C PRO A 141 -9.12 10.31 -30.87
N ILE A 142 -8.16 11.20 -30.62
CA ILE A 142 -7.99 12.42 -31.42
C ILE A 142 -7.75 11.95 -32.86
N GLU A 143 -8.50 12.50 -33.83
CA GLU A 143 -8.36 12.19 -35.25
C GLU A 143 -6.88 12.15 -35.67
N GLY A 144 -6.45 11.00 -36.19
CA GLY A 144 -5.07 10.77 -36.66
C GLY A 144 -4.28 9.69 -35.92
N THR A 145 -4.82 9.07 -34.86
CA THR A 145 -4.12 7.96 -34.15
C THR A 145 -4.96 6.69 -34.15
N GLN A 146 -4.66 5.75 -35.05
CA GLN A 146 -5.18 4.39 -34.94
C GLN A 146 -4.46 3.67 -33.79
N ALA A 147 -5.14 3.53 -32.65
CA ALA A 147 -4.76 2.54 -31.66
C ALA A 147 -5.40 1.20 -32.06
N LEU A 148 -4.57 0.20 -32.36
CA LEU A 148 -4.95 -1.21 -32.34
C LEU A 148 -4.54 -1.78 -30.97
N PRO A 149 -5.38 -1.71 -29.92
CA PRO A 149 -5.05 -2.36 -28.67
C PRO A 149 -5.39 -3.85 -28.77
N HIS A 150 -4.38 -4.67 -29.10
CA HIS A 150 -4.40 -6.06 -28.66
C HIS A 150 -4.14 -6.04 -27.15
N LEU A 151 -5.16 -6.37 -26.35
CA LEU A 151 -5.00 -6.53 -24.91
C LEU A 151 -4.24 -7.84 -24.65
N PRO A 152 -3.09 -7.80 -23.96
CA PRO A 152 -2.31 -8.99 -23.72
C PRO A 152 -3.06 -9.93 -22.77
N THR A 153 -3.06 -11.21 -23.15
CA THR A 153 -3.59 -12.30 -22.34
C THR A 153 -2.82 -12.42 -21.02
N LYS A 154 -3.44 -13.07 -20.03
CA LYS A 154 -2.83 -13.30 -18.71
C LYS A 154 -1.47 -14.00 -18.84
N GLU A 155 -1.32 -14.89 -19.83
CA GLU A 155 -0.08 -15.57 -20.17
C GLU A 155 0.98 -14.64 -20.80
N GLU A 156 0.59 -13.61 -21.54
CA GLU A 156 1.49 -12.60 -22.11
C GLU A 156 1.98 -11.61 -21.06
N VAL A 157 1.09 -11.16 -20.17
CA VAL A 157 1.45 -10.33 -19.02
C VAL A 157 2.41 -11.07 -18.08
N LEU A 158 2.24 -12.38 -17.89
CA LEU A 158 3.19 -13.22 -17.15
C LEU A 158 4.54 -13.41 -17.87
N ARG A 159 4.55 -13.32 -19.21
CA ARG A 159 5.76 -13.39 -20.04
C ARG A 159 6.55 -12.07 -19.97
N GLU A 160 5.86 -10.94 -19.96
CA GLU A 160 6.41 -9.57 -19.88
C GLU A 160 6.86 -9.16 -18.47
N GLN A 161 6.32 -9.78 -17.42
CA GLN A 161 6.74 -9.56 -16.02
C GLN A 161 8.07 -10.24 -15.66
N LYS A 162 8.68 -10.99 -16.58
CA LYS A 162 10.06 -11.44 -16.44
C LYS A 162 10.96 -10.23 -16.75
N PRO A 163 11.79 -9.74 -15.82
CA PRO A 163 12.55 -8.52 -16.07
C PRO A 163 13.48 -8.74 -17.26
N GLU A 164 13.30 -7.94 -18.31
CA GLU A 164 14.38 -7.73 -19.27
C GLU A 164 15.59 -7.26 -18.48
N LYS A 165 16.74 -7.91 -18.72
CA LYS A 165 18.01 -7.50 -18.12
C LYS A 165 18.20 -6.02 -18.47
N PRO A 166 18.48 -5.14 -17.49
CA PRO A 166 18.93 -3.81 -17.85
C PRO A 166 20.25 -3.97 -18.61
N GLU A 167 20.25 -3.56 -19.88
CA GLU A 167 21.51 -3.34 -20.58
C GLU A 167 22.24 -2.22 -19.87
N ASP A 168 23.45 -2.54 -19.41
CA ASP A 168 24.34 -1.61 -18.74
C ASP A 168 24.75 -0.52 -19.76
N PRO A 169 24.46 0.76 -19.52
CA PRO A 169 24.84 1.84 -20.42
C PRO A 169 26.37 1.99 -20.60
N ASN A 170 27.19 1.27 -19.81
CA ASN A 170 28.64 1.19 -20.01
C ASN A 170 29.09 0.08 -20.97
N LEU A 171 28.21 -0.82 -21.44
CA LEU A 171 28.56 -1.79 -22.48
C LEU A 171 28.54 -1.21 -23.91
N ALA A 172 27.83 -0.09 -24.13
CA ALA A 172 27.71 0.54 -25.45
C ALA A 172 28.95 1.35 -25.89
N LYS A 173 30.02 1.39 -25.09
CA LYS A 173 31.25 2.16 -25.40
C LYS A 173 32.54 1.35 -25.40
N ASN A 174 32.49 0.02 -25.32
CA ASN A 174 33.69 -0.79 -25.44
C ASN A 174 33.85 -1.33 -26.87
N THR A 175 34.72 -0.69 -27.65
CA THR A 175 35.06 -1.10 -29.03
C THR A 175 36.17 -2.16 -29.09
N ASP A 176 36.69 -2.64 -27.95
CA ASP A 176 37.75 -3.64 -27.93
C ASP A 176 37.42 -4.82 -26.97
N PRO A 177 37.08 -6.00 -27.51
CA PRO A 177 36.66 -7.16 -26.72
C PRO A 177 37.79 -7.82 -25.92
N LYS A 178 39.02 -7.27 -25.88
CA LYS A 178 40.18 -7.88 -25.19
C LYS A 178 40.70 -7.15 -23.96
N LYS A 179 40.10 -6.03 -23.54
CA LYS A 179 40.49 -5.36 -22.29
C LYS A 179 39.34 -5.33 -21.29
N THR A 180 39.39 -6.24 -20.32
CA THR A 180 38.75 -6.06 -19.02
C THR A 180 39.85 -5.99 -17.97
N GLU A 181 39.88 -4.91 -17.21
CA GLU A 181 40.76 -4.75 -16.05
C GLU A 181 40.30 -5.73 -14.96
N GLY A 182 41.20 -6.62 -14.55
CA GLY A 182 40.96 -7.51 -13.41
C GLY A 182 41.48 -8.93 -13.58
N ASP A 183 42.76 -9.08 -13.94
CA ASP A 183 43.53 -10.27 -13.61
C ASP A 183 43.56 -10.44 -12.07
N PHE A 184 42.99 -11.54 -11.56
CA PHE A 184 43.64 -12.48 -10.62
C PHE A 184 42.61 -13.42 -9.97
N CYS A 185 42.67 -14.71 -10.30
CA CYS A 185 43.07 -15.78 -9.38
C CYS A 185 42.85 -17.13 -10.10
N ALA A 186 43.88 -17.56 -10.83
CA ALA A 186 43.98 -18.90 -11.38
C ALA A 186 44.30 -19.87 -10.23
N THR A 187 43.28 -20.47 -9.62
CA THR A 187 43.24 -21.81 -8.99
C THR A 187 42.14 -21.88 -7.92
N CYS A 188 40.87 -21.95 -8.34
CA CYS A 188 39.79 -22.46 -7.50
C CYS A 188 38.86 -23.30 -8.38
N SER A 189 39.21 -24.59 -8.51
CA SER A 189 38.37 -25.60 -9.13
C SER A 189 37.23 -25.94 -8.18
N SER A 190 36.09 -25.27 -8.35
CA SER A 190 34.79 -25.78 -7.92
C SER A 190 33.73 -25.21 -8.82
N GLN A 191 32.89 -26.08 -9.39
CA GLN A 191 31.78 -25.71 -10.27
C GLN A 191 30.79 -24.81 -9.50
N GLN A 192 30.99 -23.50 -9.58
CA GLN A 192 30.02 -22.53 -9.07
C GLN A 192 28.98 -22.27 -10.15
N LYS A 193 27.80 -22.90 -9.98
CA LYS A 193 26.58 -22.49 -10.68
C LYS A 193 26.36 -20.99 -10.49
N THR A 194 25.91 -20.34 -11.54
CA THR A 194 25.70 -18.89 -11.56
C THR A 194 24.64 -18.46 -10.52
N PRO A 195 24.66 -17.21 -10.04
CA PRO A 195 23.64 -16.69 -9.12
C PRO A 195 22.20 -16.84 -9.65
N ALA A 196 22.03 -16.86 -10.97
CA ALA A 196 20.74 -17.08 -11.62
C ALA A 196 20.26 -18.54 -11.52
N GLU A 197 21.18 -19.51 -11.58
CA GLU A 197 20.86 -20.94 -11.44
C GLU A 197 20.52 -21.31 -9.99
N LYS A 198 21.23 -20.74 -9.00
CA LYS A 198 20.87 -20.89 -7.57
C LYS A 198 19.47 -20.33 -7.28
N ASN A 199 19.14 -19.16 -7.82
CA ASN A 199 17.81 -18.55 -7.63
C ASN A 199 16.69 -19.39 -8.26
N ARG A 200 16.94 -20.08 -9.38
CA ARG A 200 15.93 -20.96 -10.03
C ARG A 200 15.72 -22.26 -9.26
N GLU A 201 16.79 -22.85 -8.71
CA GLU A 201 16.67 -24.01 -7.81
C GLU A 201 15.98 -23.66 -6.49
N ASP A 202 16.26 -22.49 -5.90
CA ASP A 202 15.63 -22.04 -4.66
C ASP A 202 14.14 -21.73 -4.84
N LEU A 203 13.73 -21.11 -5.95
CA LEU A 203 12.32 -20.87 -6.27
C LEU A 203 11.53 -22.17 -6.53
N ASN A 204 12.15 -23.14 -7.22
CA ASN A 204 11.54 -24.46 -7.46
C ASN A 204 11.44 -25.31 -6.18
N LYS A 205 12.30 -25.07 -5.17
CA LYS A 205 12.18 -25.67 -3.84
C LYS A 205 11.06 -25.03 -3.01
N VAL A 206 10.82 -23.73 -3.15
CA VAL A 206 9.73 -23.03 -2.46
C VAL A 206 8.35 -23.41 -3.02
N GLY A 207 8.24 -23.63 -4.33
CA GLY A 207 6.98 -24.05 -4.97
C GLY A 207 6.57 -25.51 -4.77
N LYS A 208 7.49 -26.38 -4.32
CA LYS A 208 7.24 -27.82 -4.07
C LYS A 208 7.20 -28.21 -2.59
N ALA A 209 7.44 -27.26 -1.69
CA ALA A 209 7.18 -27.50 -0.28
C ALA A 209 5.67 -27.61 -0.08
N LYS A 210 5.17 -28.85 0.06
CA LYS A 210 3.87 -29.11 0.71
C LYS A 210 3.85 -28.23 1.96
N VAL A 211 2.96 -27.24 1.98
CA VAL A 211 2.61 -26.53 3.21
C VAL A 211 1.87 -27.57 4.05
N THR A 212 2.65 -28.39 4.75
CA THR A 212 2.15 -29.22 5.84
C THR A 212 1.70 -28.23 6.89
N THR A 213 0.39 -27.95 6.92
CA THR A 213 -0.30 -27.28 8.02
C THR A 213 -0.25 -28.19 9.24
N LYS A 214 0.95 -28.36 9.80
CA LYS A 214 1.09 -28.80 11.18
C LYS A 214 0.70 -27.55 12.00
N PRO A 215 -0.31 -27.62 12.88
CA PRO A 215 -0.61 -26.50 13.76
C PRO A 215 0.71 -26.14 14.46
N GLU A 216 1.10 -24.89 14.30
CA GLU A 216 2.34 -24.34 14.82
C GLU A 216 2.26 -24.46 16.35
N VAL A 217 2.87 -25.51 16.89
CA VAL A 217 2.78 -25.79 18.33
C VAL A 217 3.36 -24.58 19.05
N PRO A 218 2.57 -23.89 19.90
CA PRO A 218 3.08 -22.77 20.68
C PRO A 218 4.34 -23.23 21.41
N ASP A 219 5.38 -22.38 21.45
CA ASP A 219 6.56 -22.69 22.26
C ASP A 219 6.07 -23.12 23.67
N PRO A 220 6.48 -24.30 24.19
CA PRO A 220 5.97 -24.85 25.44
C PRO A 220 5.98 -23.84 26.59
N LYS A 221 6.89 -22.86 26.56
CA LYS A 221 6.95 -21.75 27.51
C LYS A 221 5.64 -20.97 27.63
N TRP A 222 4.90 -20.82 26.54
CA TRP A 222 3.67 -20.03 26.45
C TRP A 222 2.40 -20.86 26.63
N SER A 223 2.52 -22.18 26.81
CA SER A 223 1.37 -23.09 27.02
C SER A 223 0.53 -22.73 28.25
N ASN A 224 1.16 -22.25 29.33
CA ASN A 224 0.48 -21.82 30.55
C ASN A 224 -0.16 -20.41 30.44
N TYR A 225 -0.06 -19.77 29.29
CA TYR A 225 -0.55 -18.41 29.05
C TYR A 225 -1.48 -18.40 27.84
N PRO A 226 -2.75 -18.82 28.02
CA PRO A 226 -3.69 -18.99 26.91
C PRO A 226 -3.97 -17.68 26.18
N THR A 227 -3.94 -16.53 26.85
CA THR A 227 -4.10 -15.21 26.22
C THR A 227 -2.94 -14.89 25.26
N VAL A 228 -1.70 -15.23 25.63
CA VAL A 228 -0.51 -15.05 24.79
C VAL A 228 -0.58 -15.98 23.59
N SER A 229 -0.93 -17.25 23.81
CA SER A 229 -1.08 -18.23 22.73
C SER A 229 -2.19 -17.81 21.76
N LYS A 230 -3.38 -17.43 22.25
CA LYS A 230 -4.50 -16.92 21.45
C LYS A 230 -4.09 -15.71 20.60
N TYR A 231 -3.36 -14.76 21.19
CA TYR A 231 -2.82 -13.61 20.46
C TYR A 231 -1.86 -14.05 19.35
N SER A 232 -0.86 -14.86 19.67
CA SER A 232 0.20 -15.24 18.73
C SER A 232 -0.27 -16.11 17.57
N THR A 233 -1.38 -16.84 17.76
CA THR A 233 -2.04 -17.63 16.70
C THR A 233 -3.22 -16.91 16.06
N SER A 234 -3.46 -15.63 16.39
CA SER A 234 -4.56 -14.86 15.83
C SER A 234 -4.35 -14.53 14.35
N LYS A 235 -5.45 -14.38 13.61
CA LYS A 235 -5.41 -14.05 12.17
C LYS A 235 -4.78 -12.67 11.95
N GLU A 236 -4.99 -11.75 12.88
CA GLU A 236 -4.48 -10.39 12.86
C GLU A 236 -2.96 -10.36 13.03
N VAL A 237 -2.40 -11.19 13.93
CA VAL A 237 -0.95 -11.37 14.06
C VAL A 237 -0.36 -11.97 12.79
N GLU A 238 -0.98 -13.02 12.25
CA GLU A 238 -0.52 -13.64 11.01
C GLU A 238 -0.55 -12.65 9.84
N ALA A 239 -1.65 -11.91 9.68
CA ALA A 239 -1.80 -10.88 8.67
C ALA A 239 -0.77 -9.76 8.83
N SER A 240 -0.51 -9.31 10.06
CA SER A 240 0.50 -8.29 10.35
C SER A 240 1.91 -8.74 9.96
N ILE A 241 2.29 -9.96 10.33
CA ILE A 241 3.60 -10.54 9.95
C ILE A 241 3.69 -10.68 8.43
N LYS A 242 2.64 -11.21 7.80
CA LYS A 242 2.56 -11.39 6.34
C LYS A 242 2.68 -10.05 5.61
N TYR A 243 2.00 -9.02 6.09
CA TYR A 243 2.09 -7.66 5.57
C TYR A 243 3.52 -7.14 5.68
N GLY A 244 4.13 -7.23 6.86
CA GLY A 244 5.51 -6.82 7.09
C GLY A 244 6.49 -7.55 6.16
N MET A 245 6.36 -8.87 6.04
CA MET A 245 7.23 -9.70 5.23
C MET A 245 7.11 -9.43 3.73
N ARG A 246 5.91 -9.07 3.24
CA ARG A 246 5.69 -8.67 1.84
C ARG A 246 6.25 -7.29 1.53
N ASN A 247 6.17 -6.36 2.49
CA ASN A 247 6.51 -4.96 2.27
C ASN A 247 7.94 -4.58 2.71
N LYS A 248 8.68 -5.48 3.36
CA LYS A 248 10.06 -5.22 3.79
C LYS A 248 10.99 -4.91 2.62
N GLU A 249 12.04 -4.16 2.93
CA GLU A 249 13.16 -3.86 2.04
C GLU A 249 14.24 -4.94 2.15
N ARG A 250 15.12 -5.02 1.14
CA ARG A 250 16.29 -5.92 1.17
C ARG A 250 17.30 -5.53 2.25
N ARG A 251 17.36 -4.25 2.61
CA ARG A 251 18.25 -3.67 3.63
C ARG A 251 17.52 -2.54 4.35
N SER A 252 17.92 -2.25 5.58
CA SER A 252 17.29 -1.17 6.37
C SER A 252 17.33 0.17 5.62
N LYS A 253 16.20 0.89 5.67
CA LYS A 253 16.04 2.27 5.19
C LYS A 253 16.00 3.27 6.36
N LYS A 254 16.27 2.82 7.58
CA LYS A 254 16.12 3.60 8.83
C LYS A 254 14.68 4.06 9.07
N LEU A 255 13.71 3.28 8.59
CA LEU A 255 12.27 3.57 8.69
C LEU A 255 11.52 2.48 9.47
N CYS A 256 12.22 1.70 10.31
CA CYS A 256 11.70 0.53 11.00
C CYS A 256 10.32 0.74 11.62
N TYR A 257 10.12 1.81 12.40
CA TYR A 257 8.83 2.04 13.04
C TYR A 257 7.70 2.34 12.04
N ARG A 258 7.97 3.09 10.97
CA ARG A 258 6.97 3.34 9.91
C ARG A 258 6.47 2.03 9.30
N TYR A 259 7.35 1.06 9.07
CA TYR A 259 6.99 -0.23 8.50
C TYR A 259 6.24 -1.10 9.50
N VAL A 260 6.66 -1.11 10.78
CA VAL A 260 5.90 -1.78 11.84
C VAL A 260 4.48 -1.22 11.93
N LYS A 261 4.31 0.12 11.96
CA LYS A 261 2.98 0.74 11.99
C LYS A 261 2.08 0.32 10.83
N ARG A 262 2.63 0.27 9.61
CA ARG A 262 1.90 -0.21 8.42
C ARG A 262 1.54 -1.68 8.52
N ALA A 263 2.43 -2.50 9.07
CA ALA A 263 2.17 -3.92 9.27
C ALA A 263 1.07 -4.17 10.30
N LEU A 264 1.05 -3.42 11.41
CA LEU A 264 -0.01 -3.53 12.41
C LEU A 264 -1.37 -3.06 11.87
N LEU A 265 -1.37 -1.99 11.06
CA LEU A 265 -2.59 -1.48 10.42
C LEU A 265 -3.10 -2.45 9.35
N GLY A 266 -2.22 -2.89 8.44
CA GLY A 266 -2.60 -3.80 7.35
C GLY A 266 -2.85 -5.25 7.78
N GLY A 267 -2.72 -5.55 9.07
CA GLY A 267 -3.14 -6.80 9.68
C GLY A 267 -4.20 -6.63 10.75
N ASP A 268 -4.86 -5.47 10.80
CA ASP A 268 -5.99 -5.16 11.71
C ASP A 268 -5.67 -5.30 13.21
N LEU A 269 -4.39 -5.32 13.58
CA LEU A 269 -3.95 -5.36 14.99
C LEU A 269 -4.25 -4.02 15.70
N VAL A 270 -4.27 -2.94 14.91
CA VAL A 270 -4.68 -1.59 15.30
C VAL A 270 -5.70 -1.06 14.29
N GLY A 271 -6.70 -0.31 14.76
CA GLY A 271 -7.76 0.22 13.89
C GLY A 271 -7.38 1.48 13.11
N ASP A 272 -6.24 2.09 13.40
CA ASP A 272 -5.79 3.33 12.77
C ASP A 272 -4.26 3.51 12.91
N TYR A 273 -3.69 4.35 12.05
CA TYR A 273 -2.25 4.53 11.97
C TYR A 273 -1.68 5.15 13.25
N LEU A 274 -0.74 4.43 13.91
CA LEU A 274 -0.14 4.90 15.15
C LEU A 274 0.59 6.25 14.96
N PRO A 275 0.49 7.19 15.92
CA PRO A 275 1.22 8.45 15.87
C PRO A 275 2.73 8.24 16.09
N GLY A 276 3.50 9.34 16.14
CA GLY A 276 4.91 9.31 16.51
C GLY A 276 5.88 8.94 15.37
N SER A 277 7.07 9.53 15.41
CA SER A 277 8.12 9.33 14.40
C SER A 277 9.27 8.43 14.85
N LYS A 278 9.46 8.26 16.17
CA LYS A 278 10.59 7.53 16.75
C LYS A 278 10.13 6.22 17.38
N ALA A 279 10.77 5.12 16.99
CA ALA A 279 10.51 3.78 17.48
C ALA A 279 10.56 3.66 19.02
N ARG A 280 11.45 4.40 19.70
CA ARG A 280 11.55 4.36 21.18
C ARG A 280 10.26 4.78 21.90
N TYR A 281 9.37 5.53 21.24
CA TYR A 281 8.09 5.96 21.82
C TYR A 281 6.96 4.94 21.57
N ALA A 282 7.23 3.90 20.78
CA ALA A 282 6.24 2.89 20.42
C ALA A 282 5.61 2.19 21.64
N VAL A 283 6.34 2.04 22.76
CA VAL A 283 5.78 1.47 23.99
C VAL A 283 4.55 2.26 24.44
N GLY A 284 4.65 3.59 24.52
CA GLY A 284 3.54 4.45 24.92
C GLY A 284 2.43 4.47 23.86
N ASP A 285 2.79 4.51 22.59
CA ASP A 285 1.85 4.53 21.47
C ASP A 285 1.00 3.25 21.42
N LEU A 286 1.63 2.09 21.64
CA LEU A 286 0.98 0.78 21.65
C LEU A 286 0.14 0.57 22.91
N LYS A 287 0.59 1.03 24.09
CA LYS A 287 -0.22 0.99 25.32
C LYS A 287 -1.55 1.71 25.16
N ARG A 288 -1.57 2.87 24.49
CA ARG A 288 -2.81 3.60 24.18
C ARG A 288 -3.76 2.85 23.24
N ARG A 289 -3.31 1.78 22.59
CA ARG A 289 -4.12 0.86 21.77
C ARG A 289 -4.41 -0.48 22.46
N GLY A 290 -4.21 -0.56 23.77
CA GLY A 290 -4.50 -1.75 24.56
C GLY A 290 -3.42 -2.83 24.48
N PHE A 291 -2.20 -2.50 24.05
CA PHE A 291 -1.08 -3.43 24.17
C PHE A 291 -0.52 -3.42 25.59
N THR A 292 -0.14 -4.59 26.08
CA THR A 292 0.55 -4.78 27.36
C THR A 292 2.05 -4.93 27.10
N ASN A 293 2.87 -4.24 27.89
CA ASN A 293 4.32 -4.45 27.89
C ASN A 293 4.69 -5.61 28.80
N MET A 294 5.03 -6.77 28.22
CA MET A 294 5.34 -7.99 28.98
C MET A 294 6.58 -7.86 29.87
N LEU A 295 7.45 -6.86 29.63
CA LEU A 295 8.62 -6.62 30.48
C LEU A 295 8.28 -5.92 31.81
N GLU A 296 7.13 -5.25 31.87
CA GLU A 296 6.65 -4.57 33.08
C GLU A 296 5.72 -5.46 33.91
N ASP A 297 5.19 -6.52 33.31
CA ASP A 297 4.26 -7.45 33.94
C ASP A 297 5.01 -8.59 34.65
N SER A 298 4.80 -8.73 35.95
CA SER A 298 5.46 -9.75 36.78
C SER A 298 5.14 -11.18 36.33
N ARG A 299 4.01 -11.40 35.65
CA ARG A 299 3.62 -12.71 35.09
C ARG A 299 4.56 -13.18 33.98
N PHE A 300 5.19 -12.25 33.27
CA PHE A 300 5.98 -12.55 32.06
C PHE A 300 7.44 -12.15 32.16
N LYS A 301 7.79 -11.18 33.03
CA LYS A 301 9.13 -10.57 33.10
C LYS A 301 10.26 -11.59 33.21
N ASN A 302 10.07 -12.67 33.98
CA ASN A 302 11.09 -13.70 34.18
C ASN A 302 11.21 -14.70 33.01
N LEU A 303 10.22 -14.72 32.11
CA LEU A 303 10.19 -15.60 30.93
C LEU A 303 10.95 -15.02 29.74
N ILE A 304 11.04 -13.68 29.68
CA ILE A 304 11.64 -12.95 28.56
C ILE A 304 13.01 -12.41 28.96
N LYS A 305 14.04 -13.22 28.72
CA LYS A 305 15.44 -12.84 28.98
C LYS A 305 16.10 -12.21 27.76
N SER A 306 15.55 -12.48 26.58
CA SER A 306 16.07 -12.02 25.30
C SER A 306 14.94 -11.78 24.29
N PRO A 307 15.20 -11.04 23.20
CA PRO A 307 14.26 -10.91 22.08
C PRO A 307 13.77 -12.24 21.49
N ALA A 308 14.57 -13.31 21.58
CA ALA A 308 14.21 -14.62 21.06
C ALA A 308 13.15 -15.33 21.92
N ASP A 309 13.01 -14.94 23.19
CA ASP A 309 12.04 -15.51 24.11
C ASP A 309 10.63 -14.96 23.88
N ALA A 310 10.51 -13.80 23.23
CA ALA A 310 9.23 -13.15 22.98
C ALA A 310 8.29 -14.01 22.13
N PRO A 311 6.97 -13.96 22.39
CA PRO A 311 6.01 -14.78 21.64
C PRO A 311 5.88 -14.29 20.19
N LYS A 312 5.39 -15.17 19.31
CA LYS A 312 5.15 -14.83 17.90
C LYS A 312 4.20 -13.62 17.81
N GLY A 313 4.49 -12.70 16.91
CA GLY A 313 3.71 -11.48 16.72
C GLY A 313 3.97 -10.39 17.75
N ALA A 314 4.80 -10.60 18.77
CA ALA A 314 5.15 -9.53 19.70
C ALA A 314 5.91 -8.40 18.98
N ILE A 315 5.61 -7.15 19.36
CA ILE A 315 6.28 -5.97 18.84
C ILE A 315 7.41 -5.66 19.82
N LEU A 316 8.63 -5.82 19.34
CA LEU A 316 9.84 -5.57 20.10
C LEU A 316 10.26 -4.14 19.90
N VAL A 317 10.46 -3.41 21.01
CA VAL A 317 10.85 -2.01 21.00
C VAL A 317 12.18 -1.85 21.71
N TYR A 318 13.10 -1.13 21.07
CA TYR A 318 14.45 -0.93 21.58
C TYR A 318 14.80 0.55 21.68
N ARG A 319 15.52 0.91 22.74
CA ARG A 319 16.28 2.17 22.79
C ARG A 319 17.73 1.92 22.41
N ASN A 320 18.41 2.97 21.98
CA ASN A 320 19.85 2.93 21.77
C ASN A 320 20.55 3.17 23.12
N THR A 321 21.59 2.39 23.43
CA THR A 321 22.33 2.50 24.70
C THR A 321 23.43 3.56 24.65
N ARG A 322 23.98 3.86 23.46
CA ARG A 322 25.02 4.88 23.27
C ARG A 322 24.43 6.29 23.11
N ASP A 323 23.33 6.40 22.39
CA ASP A 323 22.66 7.68 22.13
C ASP A 323 21.19 7.62 22.53
N ARG A 324 20.87 8.20 23.69
CA ARG A 324 19.49 8.27 24.20
C ARG A 324 18.58 9.10 23.29
N ASN A 325 19.13 10.00 22.46
CA ASN A 325 18.41 10.83 21.51
C ASN A 325 18.13 10.15 20.15
N HIS A 326 18.73 8.99 19.89
CA HIS A 326 18.43 8.15 18.73
C HIS A 326 16.96 7.72 18.71
N ALA A 327 16.40 7.58 17.51
CA ALA A 327 15.01 7.16 17.28
C ALA A 327 14.60 5.78 17.86
N GLY A 328 15.51 4.99 18.45
CA GLY A 328 15.24 3.60 18.81
C GLY A 328 15.22 2.63 17.61
N HIS A 329 14.66 1.44 17.81
CA HIS A 329 14.32 0.45 16.78
C HIS A 329 13.03 -0.27 17.17
N ALA A 330 12.24 -0.73 16.20
CA ALA A 330 11.07 -1.55 16.44
C ALA A 330 10.91 -2.62 15.35
N GLU A 331 10.44 -3.80 15.72
CA GLU A 331 10.28 -4.95 14.82
C GLU A 331 9.23 -5.93 15.36
N ILE A 332 8.64 -6.75 14.49
CA ILE A 332 7.65 -7.77 14.84
C ILE A 332 8.33 -9.14 14.83
N LYS A 333 8.16 -9.92 15.90
CA LYS A 333 8.63 -11.32 15.96
C LYS A 333 7.83 -12.18 14.98
N THR A 334 8.49 -12.85 14.03
CA THR A 334 7.78 -13.54 12.94
C THR A 334 7.32 -14.96 13.28
N ASP A 335 7.94 -15.59 14.29
CA ASP A 335 7.66 -16.98 14.68
C ASP A 335 8.15 -17.20 16.13
N TRP A 336 7.84 -18.36 16.71
CA TRP A 336 8.24 -18.78 18.04
C TRP A 336 9.75 -19.04 18.17
N GLY A 337 10.26 -18.87 19.40
CA GLY A 337 11.63 -19.19 19.78
C GLY A 337 12.68 -18.75 18.77
N LYS A 338 13.56 -19.67 18.39
CA LYS A 338 14.68 -19.42 17.46
C LYS A 338 14.34 -19.61 15.98
N ASN A 339 13.17 -20.17 15.66
CA ASN A 339 12.81 -20.61 14.30
C ASN A 339 12.45 -19.45 13.35
N GLY A 340 12.03 -18.32 13.91
CA GLY A 340 11.72 -17.11 13.15
C GLY A 340 12.85 -16.11 13.01
N GLY A 341 12.46 -14.92 12.61
CA GLY A 341 13.26 -13.71 12.67
C GLY A 341 12.44 -12.56 13.20
N TYR A 342 12.81 -11.37 12.75
CA TYR A 342 12.17 -10.13 13.13
C TYR A 342 11.97 -9.29 11.87
N VAL A 343 10.76 -8.77 11.68
CA VAL A 343 10.43 -7.95 10.52
C VAL A 343 10.18 -6.50 10.93
N SER A 344 10.82 -5.58 10.23
CA SER A 344 10.68 -4.14 10.38
C SER A 344 10.63 -3.50 9.00
N ASP A 345 11.47 -2.49 8.73
CA ASP A 345 11.72 -2.04 7.36
C ASP A 345 12.57 -3.04 6.56
N PHE A 346 13.21 -4.01 7.22
CA PHE A 346 13.85 -5.16 6.61
C PHE A 346 13.63 -6.41 7.49
N TYR A 347 13.97 -7.59 6.97
CA TYR A 347 13.99 -8.82 7.77
C TYR A 347 15.35 -9.06 8.40
N ARG A 348 15.36 -9.31 9.71
CA ARG A 348 16.54 -9.67 10.50
C ARG A 348 16.41 -11.10 11.00
N SER A 349 17.42 -11.93 10.77
CA SER A 349 17.48 -13.28 11.34
C SER A 349 17.76 -13.23 12.85
N THR A 350 17.27 -14.22 13.60
CA THR A 350 17.60 -14.45 15.02
C THR A 350 19.10 -14.56 15.30
N LYS A 351 19.90 -14.98 14.30
CA LYS A 351 21.36 -15.11 14.41
C LYS A 351 22.11 -13.77 14.41
N GLN A 352 21.46 -12.67 14.01
CA GLN A 352 22.09 -11.35 13.90
C GLN A 352 21.68 -10.46 15.06
N PRO A 353 22.45 -10.38 16.16
CA PRO A 353 22.06 -9.58 17.32
C PRO A 353 22.03 -8.08 17.01
N LEU A 354 21.19 -7.35 17.74
CA LEU A 354 21.19 -5.88 17.72
C LEU A 354 22.19 -5.37 18.76
N TYR A 355 23.35 -4.93 18.31
CA TYR A 355 24.34 -4.29 19.19
C TYR A 355 23.90 -2.87 19.58
N ASN A 356 24.28 -2.44 20.79
CA ASN A 356 23.98 -1.11 21.34
C ASN A 356 22.47 -0.80 21.43
N ARG A 357 21.67 -1.84 21.66
CA ARG A 357 20.23 -1.74 21.83
C ARG A 357 19.82 -2.41 23.13
N GLU A 358 18.97 -1.71 23.86
CA GLU A 358 18.32 -2.23 25.06
C GLU A 358 16.85 -2.47 24.70
N LEU A 359 16.36 -3.68 24.95
CA LEU A 359 14.96 -4.04 24.77
C LEU A 359 14.14 -3.39 25.88
N ILE A 360 13.26 -2.46 25.51
CA ILE A 360 12.43 -1.68 26.45
C ILE A 360 10.94 -2.03 26.36
N GLY A 361 10.55 -2.78 25.33
CA GLY A 361 9.18 -3.20 25.16
C GLY A 361 9.08 -4.55 24.46
N VAL A 362 8.24 -5.41 25.02
CA VAL A 362 7.72 -6.61 24.35
C VAL A 362 6.22 -6.49 24.40
N MET A 363 5.64 -5.99 23.31
CA MET A 363 4.26 -5.56 23.27
C MET A 363 3.40 -6.63 22.61
N ILE A 364 2.36 -7.06 23.32
CA ILE A 364 1.30 -7.91 22.78
C ILE A 364 -0.05 -7.26 23.08
N LYS A 365 -1.09 -7.60 22.32
CA LYS A 365 -2.45 -7.15 22.60
C LYS A 365 -3.23 -8.35 23.10
N GLU A 366 -3.49 -8.41 24.41
CA GLU A 366 -4.30 -9.51 24.94
C GLU A 366 -5.68 -9.45 24.26
N SER A 367 -6.05 -10.52 23.56
CA SER A 367 -7.36 -10.62 22.94
C SER A 367 -8.39 -10.70 24.06
N LYS A 368 -9.26 -9.69 24.16
CA LYS A 368 -10.41 -9.74 25.08
C LYS A 368 -11.28 -10.98 24.82
#